data_AF-A0A061J817-F1
#
_entry.id   AF-A0A061J817-F1
#
_cell.length_a   1.000
_cell.length_b   1.000
_cell.length_c   1.000
_cell.angle_alpha   90.00
_cell.angle_beta   90.00
_cell.angle_gamma   90.00
#
_symmetry.space_group_name_H-M   'P 1'
#
loop_
_entity.id
_entity.type
_entity.pdbx_description
1 polymer ?
#
loop_
_entity_poly.entity_id
_entity_poly.type
_entity_poly.pdbx_seq_one_letter_code
_entity_poly.pdbx_strand_id
1 'polypeptide(L)'
;MTLGRLYALGRGVLLPMGGFVTGWVAYRAVEEKGLIDESYLRQIRVGNLKLQLYLQQHVFPVAFTDKYGYSEDSLKTMIERLGREGGGNEGAERWTFEQILQECDLHGQIAWLEEHVSYDIPYFYIADIFNGWCILHRSLFTAETGDKRQGTILARWGDNNDAFASEVLCKGVVEKALNRVLPYDVAVRALCVLAVGHTSNAKLLSQIISPSVILERYEAYLNDLERRNMMSGDAVSSAEVAAATLELLRVLNLASVHRRWIPFWGRASTGPYPIASKLNEEMWCKCLGTLPAGTTKLCADATLIFADILSELFNCQGGTRQLNMDCGDKTS
;
A
#
# COMPACT_ATOMS: atom_id res chain seq x y z
N MET A 1 35.77 21.76 -21.33
CA MET A 1 34.37 21.85 -20.85
C MET A 1 33.50 22.24 -22.03
N THR A 2 32.55 21.41 -22.51
CA THR A 2 31.34 21.84 -23.28
C THR A 2 30.46 20.74 -23.91
N LEU A 3 30.83 19.45 -23.99
CA LEU A 3 29.94 18.44 -24.63
C LEU A 3 28.92 17.78 -23.67
N GLY A 4 29.30 17.50 -22.42
CA GLY A 4 28.45 16.77 -21.46
C GLY A 4 27.23 17.53 -20.95
N ARG A 5 27.25 18.87 -20.99
CA ARG A 5 26.11 19.71 -20.58
C ARG A 5 24.99 19.75 -21.62
N LEU A 6 25.31 19.64 -22.92
CA LEU A 6 24.31 19.60 -23.99
C LEU A 6 23.53 18.28 -23.99
N TYR A 7 24.19 17.17 -23.67
CA TYR A 7 23.55 15.85 -23.58
C TYR A 7 22.59 15.74 -22.38
N ALA A 8 22.96 16.36 -21.24
CA ALA A 8 22.12 16.42 -20.05
C ALA A 8 20.87 17.30 -20.24
N LEU A 9 21.01 18.43 -20.95
CA LEU A 9 19.89 19.33 -21.28
C LEU A 9 18.96 18.72 -22.33
N GLY A 10 19.49 17.97 -23.30
CA GLY A 10 18.72 17.23 -24.29
C GLY A 10 17.83 16.14 -23.68
N ARG A 11 18.33 15.43 -22.66
CA ARG A 11 17.57 14.37 -21.98
C ARG A 11 16.55 14.91 -20.97
N GLY A 12 16.86 16.04 -20.33
CA GLY A 12 16.03 16.62 -19.27
C GLY A 12 14.87 17.50 -19.75
N VAL A 13 14.93 18.06 -20.96
CA VAL A 13 13.90 19.02 -21.44
C VAL A 13 13.35 18.66 -22.82
N LEU A 14 14.21 18.25 -23.77
CA LEU A 14 13.79 17.98 -25.15
C LEU A 14 13.05 16.65 -25.32
N LEU A 15 13.41 15.62 -24.54
CA LEU A 15 12.74 14.32 -24.56
C LEU A 15 11.32 14.35 -23.95
N PRO A 16 11.10 15.03 -22.80
CA PRO A 16 9.75 15.27 -22.28
C PRO A 16 8.92 16.17 -23.20
N MET A 17 9.51 17.22 -23.79
CA MET A 17 8.81 18.07 -24.77
C MET A 17 8.48 17.31 -26.05
N GLY A 18 9.39 16.46 -26.52
CA GLY A 18 9.16 15.58 -27.67
C GLY A 18 8.05 14.58 -27.41
N GLY A 19 8.07 13.92 -26.24
CA GLY A 19 7.02 13.01 -25.77
C GLY A 19 5.68 13.70 -25.52
N PHE A 20 5.69 14.94 -25.07
CA PHE A 20 4.51 15.78 -24.91
C PHE A 20 3.92 16.17 -26.28
N VAL A 21 4.76 16.54 -27.26
CA VAL A 21 4.31 16.87 -28.61
C VAL A 21 3.78 15.64 -29.34
N THR A 22 4.44 14.47 -29.24
CA THR A 22 3.92 13.23 -29.83
C THR A 22 2.67 12.72 -29.11
N GLY A 23 2.60 12.83 -27.78
CA GLY A 23 1.39 12.52 -27.01
C GLY A 23 0.22 13.46 -27.34
N TRP A 24 0.50 14.75 -27.54
CA TRP A 24 -0.48 15.75 -27.95
C TRP A 24 -0.98 15.54 -29.39
N VAL A 25 -0.09 15.20 -30.32
CA VAL A 25 -0.45 14.88 -31.72
C VAL A 25 -1.22 13.56 -31.78
N ALA A 26 -0.84 12.55 -30.98
CA ALA A 26 -1.59 11.31 -30.87
C ALA A 26 -2.99 11.55 -30.26
N TYR A 27 -3.09 12.39 -29.23
CA TYR A 27 -4.35 12.80 -28.63
C TYR A 27 -5.24 13.55 -29.64
N ARG A 28 -4.69 14.51 -30.39
CA ARG A 28 -5.38 15.23 -31.48
C ARG A 28 -5.84 14.30 -32.60
N ALA A 29 -5.02 13.32 -32.98
CA ALA A 29 -5.37 12.34 -34.01
C ALA A 29 -6.45 11.34 -33.55
N VAL A 30 -6.51 11.04 -32.26
CA VAL A 30 -7.57 10.21 -31.64
C VAL A 30 -8.88 11.02 -31.50
N GLU A 31 -8.76 12.32 -31.18
CA GLU A 31 -9.86 13.30 -31.12
C GLU A 31 -10.48 13.56 -32.51
N GLU A 32 -9.66 13.76 -33.56
CA GLU A 32 -10.14 13.95 -34.94
C GLU A 32 -10.75 12.69 -35.55
N LYS A 33 -10.42 11.50 -35.04
CA LYS A 33 -10.99 10.21 -35.49
C LYS A 33 -12.21 9.76 -34.71
N GLY A 34 -12.68 10.52 -33.72
CA GLY A 34 -13.93 10.25 -32.99
C GLY A 34 -13.95 8.90 -32.25
N LEU A 35 -12.79 8.39 -31.82
CA LEU A 35 -12.67 7.05 -31.20
C LEU A 35 -13.01 7.03 -29.70
N ILE A 36 -13.25 8.19 -29.10
CA ILE A 36 -13.57 8.33 -27.67
C ILE A 36 -14.88 9.09 -27.53
N ASP A 37 -15.78 8.53 -26.72
CA ASP A 37 -17.07 9.13 -26.39
C ASP A 37 -16.89 10.54 -25.78
N GLU A 38 -17.72 11.50 -26.19
CA GLU A 38 -17.66 12.89 -25.72
C GLU A 38 -17.77 13.00 -24.20
N SER A 39 -18.52 12.06 -23.59
CA SER A 39 -18.67 11.94 -22.14
C SER A 39 -17.34 11.65 -21.43
N TYR A 40 -16.49 10.81 -22.02
CA TYR A 40 -15.19 10.40 -21.48
C TYR A 40 -14.13 11.50 -21.67
N LEU A 41 -14.13 12.16 -22.83
CA LEU A 41 -13.30 13.35 -23.07
C LEU A 41 -13.65 14.49 -22.11
N ARG A 42 -14.94 14.65 -21.79
CA ARG A 42 -15.41 15.63 -20.81
C ARG A 42 -14.91 15.30 -19.40
N GLN A 43 -14.98 14.04 -18.98
CA GLN A 43 -14.46 13.60 -17.69
C GLN A 43 -12.95 13.84 -17.56
N ILE A 44 -12.17 13.50 -18.59
CA ILE A 44 -10.72 13.76 -18.63
C ILE A 44 -10.43 15.26 -18.54
N ARG A 45 -11.18 16.10 -19.28
CA ARG A 45 -11.02 17.57 -19.24
C ARG A 45 -11.36 18.15 -17.88
N VAL A 46 -12.41 17.67 -17.23
CA VAL A 46 -12.75 18.08 -15.85
C VAL A 46 -11.69 17.63 -14.85
N GLY A 47 -11.19 16.39 -14.99
CA GLY A 47 -10.11 15.86 -14.16
C GLY A 47 -8.83 16.69 -14.26
N ASN A 48 -8.42 17.05 -15.48
CA ASN A 48 -7.25 17.90 -15.72
C ASN A 48 -7.43 19.31 -15.15
N LEU A 49 -8.61 19.91 -15.28
CA LEU A 49 -8.88 21.24 -14.71
C LEU A 49 -8.87 21.23 -13.17
N LYS A 50 -9.41 20.17 -12.56
CA LYS A 50 -9.38 19.99 -11.10
C LYS A 50 -7.95 19.77 -10.59
N LEU A 51 -7.15 18.98 -11.31
CA LEU A 51 -5.74 18.77 -10.99
C LEU A 51 -4.95 20.08 -11.10
N GLN A 52 -5.21 20.88 -12.13
CA GLN A 52 -4.58 22.19 -12.30
C GLN A 52 -4.94 23.15 -11.15
N LEU A 53 -6.20 23.17 -10.73
CA LEU A 53 -6.65 23.96 -9.57
C LEU A 53 -5.96 23.51 -8.27
N TYR A 54 -5.85 22.20 -8.04
CA TYR A 54 -5.16 21.62 -6.90
C TYR A 54 -3.69 22.05 -6.85
N LEU A 55 -2.98 21.92 -7.98
CA LEU A 55 -1.58 22.31 -8.07
C LEU A 55 -1.38 23.81 -7.85
N GLN A 56 -2.30 24.65 -8.33
CA GLN A 56 -2.27 26.09 -8.13
C GLN A 56 -2.52 26.52 -6.67
N GLN A 57 -3.40 25.83 -5.95
CA GLN A 57 -3.71 26.16 -4.55
C GLN A 57 -2.64 25.66 -3.56
N HIS A 58 -1.96 24.56 -3.88
CA HIS A 58 -1.17 23.83 -2.89
C HIS A 58 0.30 23.61 -3.25
N VAL A 59 0.68 23.77 -4.52
CA VAL A 59 2.00 23.36 -5.00
C VAL A 59 2.75 24.53 -5.65
N PHE A 60 2.10 25.31 -6.51
CA PHE A 60 2.75 26.38 -7.24
C PHE A 60 2.81 27.69 -6.45
N PRO A 61 3.92 28.45 -6.54
CA PRO A 61 3.99 29.80 -5.99
C PRO A 61 2.96 30.72 -6.67
N VAL A 62 2.29 31.57 -5.88
CA VAL A 62 1.24 32.51 -6.36
C VAL A 62 1.70 33.36 -7.55
N ALA A 63 2.97 33.79 -7.56
CA ALA A 63 3.55 34.57 -8.66
C ALA A 63 3.71 33.78 -9.99
N PHE A 64 3.78 32.45 -9.94
CA PHE A 64 3.86 31.59 -11.11
C PHE A 64 2.46 31.38 -11.71
N THR A 65 1.47 31.16 -10.86
CA THR A 65 0.06 30.95 -11.25
C THR A 65 -0.57 32.21 -11.81
N ASP A 66 -0.24 33.38 -11.28
CA ASP A 66 -0.75 34.67 -11.77
C ASP A 66 -0.19 35.05 -13.16
N LYS A 67 0.99 34.52 -13.52
CA LYS A 67 1.69 34.89 -14.77
C LYS A 67 1.45 33.90 -15.92
N TYR A 68 1.20 32.63 -15.61
CA TYR A 68 1.11 31.56 -16.61
C TYR A 68 -0.09 30.62 -16.44
N GLY A 69 -0.86 30.77 -15.35
CA GLY A 69 -2.05 29.96 -15.07
C GLY A 69 -3.36 30.67 -15.41
N TYR A 70 -4.46 29.92 -15.37
CA TYR A 70 -5.79 30.50 -15.32
C TYR A 70 -6.05 31.04 -13.90
N SER A 71 -6.86 32.09 -13.77
CA SER A 71 -7.24 32.54 -12.42
C SER A 71 -8.04 31.46 -11.70
N GLU A 72 -7.88 31.38 -10.39
CA GLU A 72 -8.55 30.37 -9.55
C GLU A 72 -10.07 30.39 -9.75
N ASP A 73 -10.65 31.58 -9.83
CA ASP A 73 -12.08 31.78 -10.11
C ASP A 73 -12.45 31.30 -11.52
N SER A 74 -11.60 31.52 -12.52
CA SER A 74 -11.83 31.03 -13.88
C SER A 74 -11.81 29.52 -13.94
N LEU A 75 -10.87 28.86 -13.24
CA LEU A 75 -10.78 27.40 -13.16
C LEU A 75 -12.00 26.80 -12.45
N LYS A 76 -12.40 27.36 -11.31
CA LYS A 76 -13.61 26.95 -10.59
C LYS A 76 -14.85 27.10 -11.47
N THR A 77 -14.97 28.22 -12.18
CA THR A 77 -16.09 28.46 -13.11
C THR A 77 -16.09 27.48 -14.29
N MET A 78 -14.91 27.14 -14.82
CA MET A 78 -14.77 26.18 -15.93
C MET A 78 -15.11 24.76 -15.48
N ILE A 79 -14.69 24.36 -14.27
CA ILE A 79 -15.03 23.08 -13.64
C ILE A 79 -16.53 23.00 -13.36
N GLU A 80 -17.14 24.06 -12.82
CA GLU A 80 -18.58 24.11 -12.55
C GLU A 80 -19.41 24.04 -13.83
N ARG A 81 -19.04 24.78 -14.88
CA ARG A 81 -19.74 24.74 -16.16
C ARG A 81 -19.63 23.38 -16.84
N LEU A 82 -18.44 22.77 -16.81
CA LEU A 82 -18.24 21.43 -17.35
C LEU A 82 -18.86 20.34 -16.48
N GLY A 83 -19.04 20.57 -15.18
CA GLY A 83 -19.72 19.65 -14.25
C GLY A 83 -21.25 19.73 -14.26
N ARG A 84 -21.85 20.88 -14.62
CA ARG A 84 -23.31 21.12 -14.47
C ARG A 84 -24.22 20.54 -15.55
N GLU A 85 -23.74 20.07 -16.69
CA GLU A 85 -24.63 19.38 -17.67
C GLU A 85 -24.79 17.88 -17.39
N GLY A 86 -24.19 17.37 -16.30
CA GLY A 86 -24.36 16.00 -15.83
C GLY A 86 -24.84 15.96 -14.39
N GLY A 87 -26.09 16.42 -14.15
CA GLY A 87 -26.94 16.05 -13.02
C GLY A 87 -26.40 16.17 -11.59
N GLY A 88 -27.04 17.03 -10.79
CA GLY A 88 -27.32 16.72 -9.38
C GLY A 88 -26.34 17.27 -8.33
N ASN A 89 -26.57 18.53 -7.98
CA ASN A 89 -26.51 19.12 -6.64
C ASN A 89 -26.08 18.21 -5.44
N GLU A 90 -24.78 18.09 -5.19
CA GLU A 90 -24.23 17.77 -3.86
C GLU A 90 -23.12 18.76 -3.55
N GLY A 91 -23.18 19.41 -2.39
CA GLY A 91 -22.12 20.29 -1.91
C GLY A 91 -20.80 19.51 -1.91
N ALA A 92 -19.82 20.01 -2.65
CA ALA A 92 -18.60 19.30 -3.04
C ALA A 92 -17.82 18.74 -1.84
N GLU A 93 -18.17 17.51 -1.45
CA GLU A 93 -17.32 16.69 -0.60
C GLU A 93 -16.08 16.33 -1.41
N ARG A 94 -14.91 16.66 -0.86
CA ARG A 94 -13.60 16.44 -1.49
C ARG A 94 -13.39 14.93 -1.67
N TRP A 95 -12.94 14.51 -2.85
CA TRP A 95 -12.72 13.09 -3.13
C TRP A 95 -11.44 12.59 -2.45
N THR A 96 -11.48 11.44 -1.77
CA THR A 96 -10.31 10.79 -1.16
C THR A 96 -9.59 9.88 -2.17
N PHE A 97 -8.31 9.55 -1.93
CA PHE A 97 -7.60 8.59 -2.80
C PHE A 97 -8.23 7.19 -2.78
N GLU A 98 -8.83 6.78 -1.65
CA GLU A 98 -9.64 5.57 -1.58
C GLU A 98 -10.78 5.60 -2.60
N GLN A 99 -11.55 6.71 -2.66
CA GLN A 99 -12.63 6.88 -3.62
C GLN A 99 -12.12 6.90 -5.07
N ILE A 100 -10.98 7.54 -5.34
CA ILE A 100 -10.37 7.57 -6.67
C ILE A 100 -9.92 6.16 -7.11
N LEU A 101 -9.26 5.42 -6.21
CA LEU A 101 -8.78 4.06 -6.47
C LEU A 101 -9.93 3.06 -6.61
N GLN A 102 -11.05 3.29 -5.91
CA GLN A 102 -12.24 2.44 -6.00
C GLN A 102 -12.90 2.48 -7.39
N GLU A 103 -12.76 3.59 -8.12
CA GLU A 103 -13.24 3.72 -9.51
C GLU A 103 -12.32 3.00 -10.52
N CYS A 104 -11.11 2.62 -10.09
CA CYS A 104 -10.14 1.91 -10.93
C CYS A 104 -10.25 0.40 -10.70
N ASP A 105 -10.09 -0.39 -11.77
CA ASP A 105 -9.87 -1.82 -11.65
C ASP A 105 -8.50 -2.10 -11.01
N LEU A 106 -8.29 -3.32 -10.51
CA LEU A 106 -7.05 -3.66 -9.79
C LEU A 106 -5.80 -3.46 -10.65
N HIS A 107 -5.88 -3.72 -11.96
CA HIS A 107 -4.79 -3.43 -12.88
C HIS A 107 -4.49 -1.93 -12.99
N GLY A 108 -5.52 -1.08 -13.09
CA GLY A 108 -5.37 0.37 -13.07
C GLY A 108 -4.78 0.89 -11.76
N GLN A 109 -5.22 0.34 -10.63
CA GLN A 109 -4.66 0.67 -9.31
C GLN A 109 -3.16 0.35 -9.25
N ILE A 110 -2.77 -0.85 -9.69
CA ILE A 110 -1.37 -1.30 -9.65
C ILE A 110 -0.50 -0.47 -10.59
N ALA A 111 -0.94 -0.22 -11.83
CA ALA A 111 -0.21 0.61 -12.77
C ALA A 111 -0.01 2.04 -12.24
N TRP A 112 -1.03 2.61 -11.61
CA TRP A 112 -0.96 3.94 -11.02
C TRP A 112 0.01 3.97 -9.83
N LEU A 113 -0.02 2.96 -8.96
CA LEU A 113 0.94 2.85 -7.87
C LEU A 113 2.38 2.65 -8.37
N GLU A 114 2.59 1.86 -9.43
CA GLU A 114 3.92 1.63 -10.03
C GLU A 114 4.52 2.92 -10.57
N GLU A 115 3.69 3.74 -11.22
CA GLU A 115 4.07 5.06 -11.67
C GLU A 115 4.52 5.92 -10.47
N HIS A 116 3.70 6.00 -9.43
CA HIS A 116 3.94 6.86 -8.29
C HIS A 116 5.08 6.39 -7.38
N VAL A 117 5.29 5.07 -7.28
CA VAL A 117 6.43 4.52 -6.53
C VAL A 117 7.75 4.78 -7.24
N SER A 118 7.75 4.89 -8.57
CA SER A 118 8.96 5.07 -9.37
C SER A 118 9.44 6.52 -9.43
N TYR A 119 8.60 7.48 -9.03
CA TYR A 119 8.93 8.90 -9.03
C TYR A 119 9.34 9.43 -7.64
N ASP A 120 10.15 10.48 -7.66
CA ASP A 120 10.48 11.31 -6.50
C ASP A 120 9.36 12.34 -6.28
N ILE A 121 8.23 11.86 -5.76
CA ILE A 121 7.05 12.67 -5.44
C ILE A 121 7.11 13.09 -3.95
N PRO A 122 6.56 14.26 -3.54
CA PRO A 122 6.53 14.66 -2.14
C PRO A 122 5.97 13.56 -1.20
N TYR A 123 6.66 13.37 -0.07
CA TYR A 123 6.42 12.34 0.94
C TYR A 123 4.94 12.18 1.36
N PHE A 124 4.24 13.28 1.63
CA PHE A 124 2.86 13.25 2.12
C PHE A 124 1.90 12.69 1.06
N TYR A 125 2.14 13.02 -0.21
CA TYR A 125 1.28 12.62 -1.32
C TYR A 125 1.36 11.11 -1.58
N ILE A 126 2.57 10.54 -1.55
CA ILE A 126 2.74 9.10 -1.76
C ILE A 126 2.22 8.29 -0.58
N ALA A 127 2.39 8.76 0.66
CA ALA A 127 1.85 8.07 1.84
C ALA A 127 0.31 8.01 1.80
N ASP A 128 -0.37 9.09 1.40
CA ASP A 128 -1.83 9.14 1.31
C ASP A 128 -2.40 8.22 0.24
N ILE A 129 -1.73 8.13 -0.92
CA ILE A 129 -2.09 7.19 -1.99
C ILE A 129 -2.02 5.75 -1.50
N PHE A 130 -0.87 5.36 -0.94
CA PHE A 130 -0.68 4.01 -0.44
C PHE A 130 -1.61 3.71 0.75
N ASN A 131 -1.90 4.70 1.59
CA ASN A 131 -2.87 4.55 2.67
C ASN A 131 -4.29 4.28 2.12
N GLY A 132 -4.74 5.04 1.13
CA GLY A 132 -6.03 4.81 0.46
C GLY A 132 -6.13 3.42 -0.17
N TRP A 133 -5.04 2.96 -0.79
CA TRP A 133 -4.97 1.60 -1.33
C TRP A 133 -5.01 0.52 -0.25
N CYS A 134 -4.30 0.72 0.87
CA CYS A 134 -4.34 -0.21 2.00
C CYS A 134 -5.72 -0.29 2.65
N ILE A 135 -6.47 0.81 2.70
CA ILE A 135 -7.86 0.83 3.19
C ILE A 135 -8.76 0.00 2.27
N LEU A 136 -8.64 0.18 0.95
CA LEU A 136 -9.41 -0.56 -0.05
C LEU A 136 -9.18 -2.08 0.05
N HIS A 137 -7.95 -2.49 0.36
CA HIS A 137 -7.54 -3.90 0.45
C HIS A 137 -7.35 -4.41 1.88
N ARG A 138 -7.97 -3.75 2.87
CA ARG A 138 -7.83 -4.05 4.31
C ARG A 138 -8.20 -5.50 4.66
N SER A 139 -9.15 -6.09 3.93
CA SER A 139 -9.58 -7.48 4.09
C SER A 139 -8.49 -8.53 3.83
N LEU A 140 -7.36 -8.15 3.20
CA LEU A 140 -6.24 -9.07 2.99
C LEU A 140 -5.41 -9.29 4.24
N PHE A 141 -5.50 -8.43 5.25
CA PHE A 141 -4.71 -8.54 6.47
C PHE A 141 -5.51 -8.34 7.78
N THR A 142 -6.82 -8.14 7.68
CA THR A 142 -7.73 -8.16 8.83
C THR A 142 -8.86 -9.18 8.65
N ALA A 143 -9.41 -9.66 9.77
CA ALA A 143 -10.50 -10.63 9.86
C ALA A 143 -11.89 -9.98 9.79
N GLU A 144 -12.00 -8.65 9.61
CA GLU A 144 -13.30 -7.97 9.63
C GLU A 144 -14.22 -8.44 8.49
N THR A 145 -15.28 -9.14 8.86
CA THR A 145 -16.49 -9.39 8.07
C THR A 145 -17.54 -8.31 8.34
N GLY A 146 -17.84 -7.42 7.37
CA GLY A 146 -19.09 -6.64 7.40
C GLY A 146 -19.14 -5.34 6.59
N ASP A 147 -20.08 -5.30 5.63
CA ASP A 147 -20.77 -4.16 5.02
C ASP A 147 -20.02 -3.12 4.18
N LYS A 148 -19.95 -3.38 2.85
CA LYS A 148 -20.33 -2.43 1.79
C LYS A 148 -20.59 -3.20 0.48
N ARG A 149 -21.87 -3.27 0.10
CA ARG A 149 -22.47 -3.64 -1.21
C ARG A 149 -21.90 -4.82 -2.00
N GLN A 150 -22.73 -5.86 -2.08
CA GLN A 150 -22.66 -6.99 -3.02
C GLN A 150 -22.13 -6.61 -4.39
N GLY A 151 -21.09 -7.32 -4.81
CA GLY A 151 -20.57 -7.26 -6.16
C GLY A 151 -19.88 -8.53 -6.61
N THR A 152 -19.13 -9.24 -5.76
CA THR A 152 -18.69 -10.62 -6.05
C THR A 152 -18.17 -11.26 -4.77
N ILE A 153 -18.59 -12.48 -4.52
CA ILE A 153 -17.90 -13.45 -3.69
C ILE A 153 -16.51 -13.63 -4.33
N LEU A 154 -15.51 -12.86 -3.91
CA LEU A 154 -14.12 -13.08 -4.30
C LEU A 154 -13.33 -13.42 -3.04
N ALA A 155 -13.11 -14.73 -2.90
CA ALA A 155 -11.99 -15.34 -2.21
C ALA A 155 -11.76 -14.96 -0.74
N ARG A 156 -12.23 -15.87 0.14
CA ARG A 156 -11.46 -16.25 1.33
C ARG A 156 -9.97 -16.32 0.97
N TRP A 157 -9.14 -15.49 1.61
CA TRP A 157 -7.68 -15.60 1.65
C TRP A 157 -6.98 -15.84 0.31
N GLY A 158 -6.50 -14.76 -0.31
CA GLY A 158 -5.46 -14.85 -1.32
C GLY A 158 -5.78 -15.82 -2.46
N ASP A 159 -6.84 -15.56 -3.22
CA ASP A 159 -6.78 -15.92 -4.63
C ASP A 159 -5.50 -15.26 -5.14
N ASN A 160 -4.50 -16.07 -5.46
CA ASN A 160 -3.23 -15.66 -6.03
C ASN A 160 -3.52 -14.93 -7.34
N ASN A 161 -3.90 -13.66 -7.22
CA ASN A 161 -4.49 -12.89 -8.29
C ASN A 161 -3.35 -12.20 -9.00
N ASP A 162 -3.16 -12.59 -10.26
CA ASP A 162 -2.08 -12.11 -11.11
C ASP A 162 -2.06 -10.58 -11.24
N ALA A 163 -3.20 -9.91 -11.04
CA ALA A 163 -3.27 -8.45 -11.04
C ALA A 163 -2.43 -7.80 -9.92
N PHE A 164 -2.25 -8.46 -8.77
CA PHE A 164 -1.37 -7.95 -7.70
C PHE A 164 0.12 -8.15 -8.00
N ALA A 165 0.50 -9.00 -8.96
CA ALA A 165 1.90 -9.33 -9.21
C ALA A 165 2.66 -8.11 -9.75
N SER A 166 3.57 -7.56 -8.94
CA SER A 166 4.36 -6.38 -9.32
C SER A 166 5.72 -6.38 -8.62
N GLU A 167 6.76 -6.63 -9.41
CA GLU A 167 8.15 -6.51 -8.96
C GLU A 167 8.53 -5.05 -8.68
N VAL A 168 7.99 -4.11 -9.47
CA VAL A 168 8.23 -2.67 -9.33
C VAL A 168 7.70 -2.17 -8.00
N LEU A 169 6.46 -2.51 -7.62
CA LEU A 169 5.90 -2.15 -6.32
C LEU A 169 6.64 -2.81 -5.16
N CYS A 170 6.98 -4.10 -5.26
CA CYS A 170 7.74 -4.78 -4.21
C CYS A 170 9.07 -4.07 -3.93
N LYS A 171 9.84 -3.76 -4.98
CA LYS A 171 11.13 -3.06 -4.84
C LYS A 171 10.95 -1.62 -4.37
N GLY A 172 10.03 -0.88 -5.01
CA GLY A 172 9.81 0.53 -4.72
C GLY A 172 9.28 0.79 -3.31
N VAL A 173 8.34 -0.02 -2.83
CA VAL A 173 7.81 0.11 -1.45
C VAL A 173 8.89 -0.26 -0.43
N VAL A 174 9.68 -1.31 -0.66
CA VAL A 174 10.81 -1.66 0.22
C VAL A 174 11.84 -0.53 0.26
N GLU A 175 12.25 0.00 -0.90
CA GLU A 175 13.20 1.10 -0.98
C GLU A 175 12.69 2.34 -0.22
N LYS A 176 11.44 2.74 -0.46
CA LYS A 176 10.83 3.89 0.22
C LYS A 176 10.64 3.66 1.71
N ALA A 177 10.34 2.44 2.15
CA ALA A 177 10.27 2.09 3.56
C ALA A 177 11.64 2.19 4.25
N LEU A 178 12.69 1.66 3.61
CA LEU A 178 14.06 1.71 4.14
C LEU A 178 14.58 3.15 4.20
N ASN A 179 14.30 3.96 3.17
CA ASN A 179 14.68 5.36 3.07
C ASN A 179 13.78 6.31 3.90
N ARG A 180 12.80 5.78 4.65
CA ARG A 180 11.85 6.57 5.46
C ARG A 180 11.00 7.55 4.65
N VAL A 181 10.77 7.24 3.37
CA VAL A 181 9.85 7.96 2.48
C VAL A 181 8.41 7.48 2.65
N LEU A 182 8.20 6.24 3.11
CA LEU A 182 6.90 5.79 3.59
C LEU A 182 6.97 5.62 5.11
N PRO A 183 5.99 6.12 5.87
CA PRO A 183 5.91 5.83 7.29
C PRO A 183 5.62 4.33 7.49
N TYR A 184 6.02 3.80 8.64
CA TYR A 184 6.01 2.35 8.87
C TYR A 184 4.59 1.75 8.77
N ASP A 185 3.60 2.43 9.33
CA ASP A 185 2.19 2.04 9.32
C ASP A 185 1.63 1.89 7.90
N VAL A 186 2.02 2.77 6.96
CA VAL A 186 1.65 2.67 5.54
C VAL A 186 2.48 1.60 4.83
N ALA A 187 3.80 1.62 5.02
CA ALA A 187 4.70 0.69 4.35
C ALA A 187 4.37 -0.78 4.67
N VAL A 188 4.16 -1.12 5.94
CA VAL A 188 3.91 -2.51 6.35
C VAL A 188 2.59 -3.04 5.80
N ARG A 189 1.54 -2.21 5.77
CA ARG A 189 0.25 -2.58 5.17
C ARG A 189 0.37 -2.76 3.66
N ALA A 190 1.06 -1.87 2.96
CA ALA A 190 1.28 -1.99 1.52
C ALA A 190 2.06 -3.25 1.16
N LEU A 191 3.15 -3.54 1.91
CA LEU A 191 3.92 -4.77 1.74
C LEU A 191 3.08 -6.01 2.05
N CYS A 192 2.22 -5.96 3.06
CA CYS A 192 1.31 -7.04 3.41
C CYS A 192 0.29 -7.31 2.30
N VAL A 193 -0.35 -6.27 1.76
CA VAL A 193 -1.28 -6.37 0.61
C VAL A 193 -0.59 -7.01 -0.59
N LEU A 194 0.62 -6.55 -0.94
CA LEU A 194 1.39 -7.14 -2.04
C LEU A 194 1.73 -8.62 -1.79
N ALA A 195 2.18 -8.96 -0.58
CA ALA A 195 2.58 -10.32 -0.22
C ALA A 195 1.40 -11.29 -0.19
N VAL A 196 0.27 -10.89 0.40
CA VAL A 196 -0.95 -11.72 0.47
C VAL A 196 -1.61 -11.82 -0.90
N GLY A 197 -1.63 -10.73 -1.66
CA GLY A 197 -2.30 -10.66 -2.96
C GLY A 197 -1.71 -11.58 -4.02
N HIS A 198 -0.38 -11.84 -3.98
CA HIS A 198 0.25 -12.76 -4.92
C HIS A 198 1.52 -13.44 -4.37
N THR A 199 1.65 -14.75 -4.61
CA THR A 199 2.75 -15.58 -4.09
C THR A 199 4.12 -15.22 -4.66
N SER A 200 4.20 -14.71 -5.90
CA SER A 200 5.48 -14.23 -6.47
C SER A 200 6.01 -13.02 -5.71
N ASN A 201 5.13 -12.11 -5.28
CA ASN A 201 5.49 -10.95 -4.48
C ASN A 201 6.00 -11.42 -3.12
N ALA A 202 5.31 -12.34 -2.44
CA ALA A 202 5.77 -12.90 -1.17
C ALA A 202 7.16 -13.54 -1.28
N LYS A 203 7.43 -14.28 -2.37
CA LYS A 203 8.75 -14.87 -2.65
C LYS A 203 9.82 -13.84 -2.95
N LEU A 204 9.50 -12.76 -3.64
CA LEU A 204 10.42 -11.67 -3.92
C LEU A 204 10.73 -10.91 -2.63
N LEU A 205 9.69 -10.51 -1.89
CA LEU A 205 9.80 -9.81 -0.62
C LEU A 205 10.66 -10.59 0.40
N SER A 206 10.49 -11.92 0.49
CA SER A 206 11.31 -12.74 1.39
C SER A 206 12.81 -12.76 1.05
N GLN A 207 13.19 -12.30 -0.15
CA GLN A 207 14.57 -12.15 -0.61
C GLN A 207 15.10 -10.73 -0.48
N ILE A 208 14.25 -9.71 -0.57
CA ILE A 208 14.67 -8.29 -0.61
C ILE A 208 14.48 -7.53 0.70
N ILE A 209 13.64 -8.02 1.63
CA ILE A 209 13.49 -7.43 2.97
C ILE A 209 13.73 -8.50 4.06
N SER A 210 14.59 -8.16 5.02
CA SER A 210 14.86 -9.04 6.16
C SER A 210 13.71 -8.99 7.17
N PRO A 211 13.25 -10.15 7.69
CA PRO A 211 12.31 -10.21 8.81
C PRO A 211 12.77 -9.40 10.03
N SER A 212 14.07 -9.39 10.33
CA SER A 212 14.63 -8.59 11.43
C SER A 212 14.38 -7.10 11.25
N VAL A 213 14.54 -6.60 10.03
CA VAL A 213 14.36 -5.18 9.68
C VAL A 213 12.88 -4.79 9.83
N ILE A 214 11.95 -5.68 9.49
CA ILE A 214 10.51 -5.43 9.71
C ILE A 214 10.25 -5.25 11.20
N LEU A 215 10.77 -6.15 12.04
CA LEU A 215 10.56 -6.11 13.48
C LEU A 215 11.25 -4.90 14.15
N GLU A 216 12.48 -4.57 13.75
CA GLU A 216 13.22 -3.37 14.21
C GLU A 216 12.44 -2.08 13.90
N ARG A 217 11.86 -2.00 12.71
CA ARG A 217 11.06 -0.84 12.29
C ARG A 217 9.73 -0.77 13.02
N TYR A 218 9.11 -1.92 13.32
CA TYR A 218 7.92 -1.97 14.17
C TYR A 218 8.22 -1.48 15.59
N GLU A 219 9.32 -1.90 16.19
CA GLU A 219 9.75 -1.40 17.50
C GLU A 219 9.97 0.11 17.48
N ALA A 220 10.68 0.62 16.46
CA ALA A 220 10.90 2.05 16.29
C ALA A 220 9.57 2.84 16.17
N TYR A 221 8.58 2.28 15.48
CA TYR A 221 7.24 2.84 15.37
C TYR A 221 6.52 2.87 16.74
N LEU A 222 6.55 1.79 17.52
CA LEU A 222 5.96 1.75 18.85
C LEU A 222 6.62 2.75 19.80
N ASN A 223 7.95 2.85 19.79
CA ASN A 223 8.69 3.82 20.61
C ASN A 223 8.34 5.27 20.23
N ASP A 224 8.10 5.54 18.95
CA ASP A 224 7.69 6.86 18.47
C ASP A 224 6.24 7.21 18.89
N LEU A 225 5.32 6.24 18.83
CA LEU A 225 3.97 6.41 19.37
C LEU A 225 3.98 6.67 20.88
N GLU A 226 4.82 5.95 21.62
CA GLU A 226 4.97 6.14 23.07
C GLU A 226 5.46 7.54 23.40
N ARG A 227 6.51 8.02 22.71
CA ARG A 227 7.02 9.39 22.85
C ARG A 227 5.98 10.46 22.57
N ARG A 228 5.03 10.18 21.67
CA ARG A 228 3.93 11.08 21.31
C ARG A 228 2.67 10.89 22.17
N ASN A 229 2.68 9.96 23.14
CA ASN A 229 1.51 9.55 23.92
C ASN A 229 0.32 9.07 23.04
N MET A 230 0.62 8.43 21.92
CA MET A 230 -0.34 7.94 20.91
C MET A 230 -0.32 6.42 20.79
N MET A 231 -0.29 5.70 21.92
CA MET A 231 -0.17 4.23 21.93
C MET A 231 -1.33 3.49 21.23
N SER A 232 -2.49 4.14 21.09
CA SER A 232 -3.63 3.63 20.30
C SER A 232 -3.41 3.70 18.79
N GLY A 233 -2.37 4.39 18.33
CA GLY A 233 -2.16 4.77 16.94
C GLY A 233 -2.41 6.27 16.70
N ASP A 234 -2.01 6.73 15.51
CA ASP A 234 -2.17 8.10 15.02
C ASP A 234 -3.33 8.13 14.00
N ALA A 235 -3.03 8.22 12.69
CA ALA A 235 -4.02 8.08 11.63
C ALA A 235 -4.54 6.63 11.46
N VAL A 236 -3.72 5.64 11.81
CA VAL A 236 -4.03 4.21 11.73
C VAL A 236 -3.87 3.59 13.12
N SER A 237 -4.82 2.74 13.51
CA SER A 237 -4.77 2.10 14.83
C SER A 237 -3.53 1.21 14.97
N SER A 238 -2.90 1.22 16.15
CA SER A 238 -1.72 0.39 16.43
C SER A 238 -2.04 -1.11 16.33
N ALA A 239 -3.28 -1.52 16.61
CA ALA A 239 -3.76 -2.89 16.43
C ALA A 239 -3.78 -3.33 14.95
N GLU A 240 -4.18 -2.44 14.03
CA GLU A 240 -4.15 -2.74 12.59
C GLU A 240 -2.71 -2.86 12.07
N VAL A 241 -1.82 -1.96 12.52
CA VAL A 241 -0.40 -2.02 12.16
C VAL A 241 0.25 -3.31 12.69
N ALA A 242 -0.10 -3.74 13.91
CA ALA A 242 0.34 -5.00 14.47
C ALA A 242 -0.17 -6.21 13.67
N ALA A 243 -1.45 -6.20 13.28
CA ALA A 243 -2.06 -7.25 12.46
C ALA A 243 -1.36 -7.39 11.10
N ALA A 244 -1.16 -6.27 10.40
CA ALA A 244 -0.43 -6.24 9.12
C ALA A 244 1.03 -6.69 9.26
N THR A 245 1.70 -6.31 10.36
CA THR A 245 3.09 -6.74 10.64
C THR A 245 3.15 -8.26 10.82
N LEU A 246 2.27 -8.83 11.64
CA LEU A 246 2.20 -10.27 11.88
C LEU A 246 1.85 -11.04 10.62
N GLU A 247 0.89 -10.55 9.86
CA GLU A 247 0.44 -11.21 8.63
C GLU A 247 1.52 -11.20 7.56
N LEU A 248 2.22 -10.07 7.39
CA LEU A 248 3.38 -9.99 6.51
C LEU A 248 4.45 -11.02 6.93
N LEU A 249 4.84 -11.06 8.20
CA LEU A 249 5.84 -12.02 8.69
C LEU A 249 5.39 -13.48 8.47
N ARG A 250 4.11 -13.79 8.68
CA ARG A 250 3.54 -15.11 8.42
C ARG A 250 3.65 -15.48 6.95
N VAL A 251 3.27 -14.58 6.04
CA VAL A 251 3.31 -14.82 4.59
C VAL A 251 4.74 -14.96 4.09
N LEU A 252 5.67 -14.13 4.58
CA LEU A 252 7.10 -14.27 4.28
C LEU A 252 7.68 -15.58 4.81
N ASN A 253 7.23 -16.05 5.97
CA ASN A 253 7.59 -17.36 6.49
C ASN A 253 7.14 -18.47 5.53
N LEU A 254 5.88 -18.47 5.13
CA LEU A 254 5.32 -19.44 4.18
C LEU A 254 6.08 -19.44 2.84
N ALA A 255 6.39 -18.26 2.30
CA ALA A 255 7.16 -18.13 1.08
C ALA A 255 8.61 -18.61 1.21
N SER A 256 9.13 -18.67 2.44
CA SER A 256 10.49 -19.13 2.74
C SER A 256 10.58 -20.63 3.06
N VAL A 257 9.45 -21.33 3.24
CA VAL A 257 9.45 -22.77 3.53
C VAL A 257 9.92 -23.54 2.30
N HIS A 258 11.09 -24.18 2.42
CA HIS A 258 11.59 -25.12 1.43
C HIS A 258 11.54 -26.54 1.98
N ARG A 259 10.80 -27.43 1.31
CA ARG A 259 10.83 -28.86 1.61
C ARG A 259 11.83 -29.55 0.68
N ARG A 260 12.74 -30.30 1.29
CA ARG A 260 13.66 -31.17 0.54
C ARG A 260 12.84 -32.29 -0.11
N TRP A 261 12.86 -32.35 -1.44
CA TRP A 261 12.10 -33.37 -2.19
C TRP A 261 12.81 -34.73 -2.21
N ILE A 262 14.15 -34.76 -2.10
CA ILE A 262 14.97 -35.99 -2.14
C ILE A 262 15.88 -36.05 -0.89
N PRO A 263 15.80 -37.08 -0.02
CA PRO A 263 16.51 -37.13 1.26
C PRO A 263 18.05 -37.01 1.19
N PHE A 264 18.65 -37.39 0.06
CA PHE A 264 20.10 -37.42 -0.12
C PHE A 264 20.65 -36.34 -1.06
N TRP A 265 19.81 -35.63 -1.82
CA TRP A 265 20.23 -34.58 -2.77
C TRP A 265 19.35 -33.33 -2.64
N GLY A 266 19.95 -32.15 -2.60
CA GLY A 266 19.25 -30.86 -2.46
C GLY A 266 19.50 -30.13 -1.14
N ARG A 267 19.04 -28.87 -1.07
CA ARG A 267 19.18 -28.04 0.14
C ARG A 267 18.44 -28.66 1.32
N ALA A 268 18.99 -28.48 2.52
CA ALA A 268 18.32 -28.90 3.74
C ALA A 268 16.93 -28.25 3.84
N SER A 269 15.97 -29.01 4.36
CA SER A 269 14.64 -28.47 4.69
C SER A 269 14.80 -27.32 5.67
N THR A 270 14.12 -26.22 5.43
CA THR A 270 14.21 -25.04 6.31
C THR A 270 13.32 -25.17 7.56
N GLY A 271 12.57 -26.28 7.69
CA GLY A 271 11.57 -26.45 8.74
C GLY A 271 10.29 -25.65 8.49
N PRO A 272 9.31 -25.72 9.41
CA PRO A 272 8.01 -25.03 9.28
C PRO A 272 8.08 -23.52 9.57
N TYR A 273 9.08 -23.07 10.34
CA TYR A 273 9.26 -21.66 10.73
C TYR A 273 10.67 -21.14 10.41
N PRO A 274 11.09 -21.11 9.12
CA PRO A 274 12.40 -20.59 8.72
C PRO A 274 12.69 -19.18 9.22
N ILE A 275 11.64 -18.36 9.37
CA ILE A 275 11.77 -16.96 9.79
C ILE A 275 12.27 -16.83 11.23
N ALA A 276 12.03 -17.83 12.09
CA ALA A 276 12.43 -17.79 13.50
C ALA A 276 13.95 -17.59 13.65
N SER A 277 14.74 -18.24 12.78
CA SER A 277 16.21 -18.10 12.76
C SER A 277 16.72 -16.71 12.34
N LYS A 278 15.84 -15.87 11.79
CA LYS A 278 16.15 -14.52 11.28
C LYS A 278 15.60 -13.41 12.18
N LEU A 279 14.85 -13.75 13.23
CA LEU A 279 14.25 -12.78 14.14
C LEU A 279 15.07 -12.69 15.42
N ASN A 280 15.05 -11.53 16.05
CA ASN A 280 15.59 -11.34 17.38
C ASN A 280 14.54 -11.75 18.42
N GLU A 281 14.88 -12.72 19.25
CA GLU A 281 14.01 -13.29 20.30
C GLU A 281 13.51 -12.24 21.28
N GLU A 282 14.42 -11.45 21.86
CA GLU A 282 14.08 -10.40 22.85
C GLU A 282 13.14 -9.35 22.25
N MET A 283 13.41 -8.92 21.02
CA MET A 283 12.60 -7.94 20.31
C MET A 283 11.23 -8.49 19.96
N TRP A 284 11.15 -9.77 19.56
CA TRP A 284 9.88 -10.43 19.32
C TRP A 284 9.05 -10.46 20.59
N CYS A 285 9.62 -10.92 21.70
CA CYS A 285 8.91 -11.01 22.96
C CYS A 285 8.47 -9.64 23.48
N LYS A 286 9.28 -8.61 23.30
CA LYS A 286 8.95 -7.22 23.67
C LYS A 286 7.80 -6.65 22.85
N CYS A 287 7.80 -6.84 21.52
CA CYS A 287 6.85 -6.17 20.62
C CYS A 287 5.59 -6.98 20.33
N LEU A 288 5.71 -8.31 20.28
CA LEU A 288 4.67 -9.24 19.80
C LEU A 288 4.41 -10.41 20.76
N GLY A 289 5.25 -10.62 21.77
CA GLY A 289 5.04 -11.66 22.78
C GLY A 289 3.76 -11.45 23.60
N THR A 290 3.38 -10.20 23.85
CA THR A 290 2.02 -9.83 24.28
C THR A 290 1.41 -8.90 23.25
N LEU A 291 0.50 -9.44 22.43
CA LEU A 291 -0.15 -8.68 21.37
C LEU A 291 -0.86 -7.42 21.91
N PRO A 292 -0.76 -6.26 21.22
CA PRO A 292 -1.48 -5.05 21.59
C PRO A 292 -2.99 -5.28 21.67
N ALA A 293 -3.67 -4.55 22.55
CA ALA A 293 -5.12 -4.66 22.73
C ALA A 293 -5.87 -4.46 21.40
N GLY A 294 -6.83 -5.35 21.11
CA GLY A 294 -7.61 -5.31 19.87
C GLY A 294 -6.99 -6.07 18.68
N THR A 295 -5.68 -6.33 18.69
CA THR A 295 -4.98 -7.05 17.60
C THR A 295 -5.56 -8.45 17.39
N THR A 296 -5.92 -9.16 18.47
CA THR A 296 -6.49 -10.51 18.40
C THR A 296 -7.84 -10.58 17.69
N LYS A 297 -8.61 -9.48 17.69
CA LYS A 297 -9.90 -9.41 16.98
C LYS A 297 -9.72 -9.10 15.49
N LEU A 298 -8.59 -8.51 15.12
CA LEU A 298 -8.28 -8.12 13.75
C LEU A 298 -7.48 -9.19 13.01
N CYS A 299 -6.65 -9.98 13.68
CA CYS A 299 -5.87 -11.01 13.03
C CYS A 299 -6.72 -12.22 12.60
N ALA A 300 -6.33 -12.85 11.49
CA ALA A 300 -6.85 -14.17 11.12
C ALA A 300 -6.28 -15.27 12.05
N ASP A 301 -7.01 -16.38 12.19
CA ASP A 301 -6.61 -17.50 13.06
C ASP A 301 -5.19 -18.01 12.75
N ALA A 302 -4.85 -18.14 11.46
CA ALA A 302 -3.52 -18.58 11.03
C ALA A 302 -2.40 -17.62 11.47
N THR A 303 -2.70 -16.32 11.52
CA THR A 303 -1.80 -15.26 11.99
C THR A 303 -1.59 -15.34 13.49
N LEU A 304 -2.66 -15.59 14.25
CA LEU A 304 -2.58 -15.79 15.69
C LEU A 304 -1.81 -17.05 16.05
N ILE A 305 -2.10 -18.18 15.38
CA ILE A 305 -1.37 -19.43 15.57
C ILE A 305 0.12 -19.24 15.25
N PHE A 306 0.46 -18.51 14.18
CA PHE A 306 1.85 -18.19 13.86
C PHE A 306 2.52 -17.36 14.97
N ALA A 307 1.83 -16.36 15.51
CA ALA A 307 2.34 -15.52 16.59
C ALA A 307 2.55 -16.30 17.89
N ASP A 308 1.60 -17.16 18.26
CA ASP A 308 1.68 -17.99 19.45
C ASP A 308 2.84 -19.00 19.34
N ILE A 309 2.97 -19.70 18.20
CA ILE A 309 4.05 -20.66 17.99
C ILE A 309 5.44 -20.00 18.04
N LEU A 310 5.60 -18.83 17.43
CA LEU A 310 6.87 -18.10 17.53
C LEU A 310 7.15 -17.63 18.97
N SER A 311 6.12 -17.20 19.69
CA SER A 311 6.26 -16.77 21.09
C SER A 311 6.63 -17.93 22.02
N GLU A 312 6.10 -19.13 21.76
CA GLU A 312 6.49 -20.36 22.44
C GLU A 312 7.94 -20.77 22.10
N LEU A 313 8.32 -20.74 20.82
CA LEU A 313 9.68 -21.07 20.37
C LEU A 313 10.73 -20.14 20.99
N PHE A 314 10.36 -18.87 21.19
CA PHE A 314 11.18 -17.82 21.80
C PHE A 314 11.06 -17.75 23.32
N ASN A 315 10.33 -18.69 23.96
CA ASN A 315 10.12 -18.71 25.41
C ASN A 315 9.72 -17.35 25.99
N CYS A 316 8.89 -16.58 25.26
CA CYS A 316 8.45 -15.28 25.73
C CYS A 316 7.72 -15.50 27.06
N GLN A 317 8.25 -14.92 28.14
CA GLN A 317 7.64 -15.02 29.46
C GLN A 317 6.33 -14.23 29.48
N GLY A 318 5.26 -14.83 28.99
CA GLY A 318 3.91 -14.34 29.15
C GLY A 318 3.35 -14.86 30.47
N GLY A 319 2.88 -13.96 31.34
CA GLY A 319 2.01 -14.34 32.43
C GLY A 319 0.84 -15.17 31.87
N THR A 320 0.81 -16.45 32.24
CA THR A 320 -0.26 -17.44 32.11
C THR A 320 -1.42 -17.07 31.17
N ARG A 321 -1.26 -17.29 29.86
CA ARG A 321 -2.41 -17.50 28.97
C ARG A 321 -2.87 -18.94 29.07
N GLN A 322 -3.58 -19.27 30.16
CA GLN A 322 -4.48 -20.42 30.12
C GLN A 322 -5.65 -20.04 29.22
N LEU A 323 -5.65 -20.60 28.01
CA LEU A 323 -6.88 -20.73 27.24
C LEU A 323 -7.81 -21.64 28.05
N ASN A 324 -8.81 -21.06 28.71
CA ASN A 324 -10.00 -21.80 29.12
C ASN A 324 -10.70 -22.26 27.84
N MET A 325 -10.28 -23.42 27.32
CA MET A 325 -11.18 -24.27 26.59
C MET A 325 -12.18 -24.80 27.61
N ASP A 326 -13.36 -24.20 27.66
CA ASP A 326 -14.55 -24.87 28.18
C ASP A 326 -14.78 -26.11 27.30
N CYS A 327 -14.16 -27.23 27.69
CA CYS A 327 -14.67 -28.54 27.36
C CYS A 327 -16.04 -28.64 28.03
N GLY A 328 -17.09 -28.41 27.26
CA GLY A 328 -18.45 -28.74 27.65
C GLY A 328 -18.54 -30.24 27.89
N ASP A 329 -18.38 -30.64 29.15
CA ASP A 329 -18.82 -31.94 29.64
C ASP A 329 -20.33 -32.00 29.52
N LYS A 330 -20.81 -32.64 28.46
CA LYS A 330 -22.14 -33.24 28.44
C LYS A 330 -22.03 -34.66 28.98
N THR A 331 -22.23 -34.79 30.28
CA THR A 331 -22.70 -36.03 30.90
C THR A 331 -23.73 -35.72 31.97
N SER A 332 -25.01 -35.96 31.64
CA SER A 332 -26.09 -36.53 32.47
C SER A 332 -27.44 -36.14 31.87
#